data_AF-A0A7C4KWM3-F1
#
_entry.id   AF-A0A7C4KWM3-F1
#
_cell.length_a   1.000
_cell.length_b   1.000
_cell.length_c   1.000
_cell.angle_alpha   90.00
_cell.angle_beta   90.00
_cell.angle_gamma   90.00
#
_symmetry.space_group_name_H-M   'P 1'
#
loop_
_entity.id
_entity.type
_entity.pdbx_description
1 polymer ?
#
loop_
_entity_poly.entity_id
_entity_poly.type
_entity_poly.pdbx_seq_one_letter_code
_entity_poly.pdbx_strand_id
1 'polypeptide(L)'
;MSKQLRRLFLLKVKGFTLVEALIAILILSLIVIGVANLITGSIGSTRDRIIMECLVNAANSAIEACRAGIDLNTYRCGNFNINLSKNQICANITPPSSFWDATCREVTVTATYGNYQHRLTDLICRFGDENF
;
A
#
# COMPACT_ATOMS: atom_id res chain seq x y z
N MET A 1 4.97 27.71 -62.78
CA MET A 1 5.16 27.71 -61.31
C MET A 1 4.14 28.67 -60.70
N SER A 2 3.11 28.32 -59.92
CA SER A 2 2.48 27.07 -59.52
C SER A 2 1.09 27.48 -59.01
N LYS A 3 0.00 27.23 -59.77
CA LYS A 3 -1.38 27.52 -59.34
C LYS A 3 -1.78 26.75 -58.06
N GLN A 4 -0.96 25.79 -57.61
CA GLN A 4 -1.10 25.08 -56.34
C GLN A 4 -0.83 25.98 -55.12
N LEU A 5 0.01 27.02 -55.23
CA LEU A 5 0.37 27.86 -54.07
C LEU A 5 -0.78 28.78 -53.60
N ARG A 6 -1.72 29.13 -54.49
CA ARG A 6 -2.93 29.91 -54.14
C ARG A 6 -4.03 29.08 -53.48
N ARG A 7 -4.02 27.75 -53.63
CA ARG A 7 -4.96 26.87 -52.92
C ARG A 7 -4.54 26.61 -51.48
N LEU A 8 -3.27 26.82 -51.13
CA LEU A 8 -2.79 26.71 -49.74
C LEU A 8 -3.37 27.83 -48.84
N PHE A 9 -3.64 29.01 -49.40
CA PHE A 9 -4.21 30.16 -48.68
C PHE A 9 -5.76 30.18 -48.67
N LEU A 10 -6.39 29.14 -49.21
CA LEU A 10 -7.84 28.93 -49.24
C LEU A 10 -8.29 27.85 -48.25
N LEU A 11 -7.54 27.63 -47.17
CA LEU A 11 -8.17 27.21 -45.93
C LEU A 11 -9.02 28.38 -45.46
N LYS A 12 -10.25 28.42 -45.96
CA LYS A 12 -11.31 29.33 -45.52
C LYS A 12 -11.45 29.12 -44.02
N VAL A 13 -10.72 29.91 -43.24
CA VAL A 13 -10.83 29.93 -41.77
C VAL A 13 -12.24 30.44 -41.51
N LYS A 14 -13.22 29.54 -41.41
CA LYS A 14 -14.53 29.87 -40.88
C LYS A 14 -14.26 30.42 -39.49
N GLY A 15 -14.57 31.70 -39.28
CA GLY A 15 -14.37 32.34 -37.99
C GLY A 15 -15.06 31.52 -36.90
N PHE A 16 -14.35 31.31 -35.80
CA PHE A 16 -14.86 30.60 -34.65
C PHE A 16 -16.04 31.39 -34.08
N THR A 17 -17.21 30.77 -34.01
CA THR A 17 -18.40 31.48 -33.53
C THR A 17 -18.41 31.52 -32.01
N LEU A 18 -19.00 32.57 -31.42
CA LEU A 18 -19.06 32.73 -29.96
C LEU A 18 -19.76 31.54 -29.29
N VAL A 19 -20.79 30.98 -29.94
CA VAL A 19 -21.52 29.80 -29.44
C VAL A 19 -20.63 28.56 -29.44
N GLU A 20 -19.82 28.37 -30.48
CA GLU A 20 -18.89 27.24 -30.59
C GLU A 20 -17.78 27.31 -29.52
N ALA A 21 -17.32 28.53 -29.20
CA ALA A 21 -16.43 28.77 -28.06
C ALA A 21 -17.06 28.36 -26.73
N LEU A 22 -18.33 28.72 -26.53
CA LEU A 22 -19.04 28.47 -25.29
C LEU A 22 -19.26 26.97 -25.05
N ILE A 23 -19.63 26.24 -26.12
CA ILE A 23 -19.78 24.78 -26.09
C ILE A 23 -18.42 24.10 -25.84
N ALA A 24 -17.35 24.56 -26.52
CA ALA A 24 -16.01 23.99 -26.33
C ALA A 24 -15.51 24.16 -24.88
N ILE A 25 -15.71 25.34 -24.28
CA ILE A 25 -15.33 25.60 -22.88
C ILE A 25 -16.17 24.74 -21.93
N LEU A 26 -17.45 24.57 -22.19
CA LEU A 26 -18.32 23.71 -21.39
C LEU A 26 -17.84 22.26 -21.41
N ILE A 27 -17.58 21.70 -22.60
CA ILE A 27 -17.09 20.33 -22.75
C ILE A 27 -15.73 20.17 -22.06
N LEU A 28 -14.81 21.13 -22.27
CA LEU A 28 -13.50 21.14 -21.62
C LEU A 28 -13.64 21.13 -20.09
N SER A 29 -14.56 21.93 -19.55
CA SER A 29 -14.79 22.01 -18.10
C SER A 29 -15.25 20.67 -17.51
N LEU A 30 -16.15 19.95 -18.20
CA LEU A 30 -16.62 18.63 -17.79
C LEU A 30 -15.50 17.59 -17.83
N ILE A 31 -14.66 17.61 -18.86
CA ILE A 31 -13.52 16.70 -18.98
C ILE A 31 -12.52 16.95 -17.84
N VAL A 32 -12.18 18.21 -17.57
CA VAL A 32 -11.23 18.57 -16.50
C VAL A 32 -11.74 18.09 -15.13
N ILE A 33 -13.02 18.30 -14.82
CA ILE A 33 -13.64 17.83 -13.57
C ILE A 33 -13.62 16.30 -13.52
N GLY A 34 -13.94 15.62 -14.62
CA GLY A 34 -13.90 14.17 -14.70
C GLY A 34 -12.50 13.59 -14.43
N VAL A 35 -11.48 14.14 -15.09
CA VAL A 35 -10.08 13.71 -14.91
C VAL A 35 -9.59 13.99 -13.49
N ALA A 36 -9.92 15.16 -12.92
CA ALA A 36 -9.55 15.49 -11.54
C ALA A 36 -10.08 14.44 -10.54
N ASN A 37 -11.35 14.05 -10.67
CA ASN A 37 -11.95 13.02 -9.82
C ASN A 37 -11.26 11.65 -9.97
N LEU A 38 -10.91 11.25 -11.19
CA LEU A 38 -10.19 10.00 -11.44
C LEU A 38 -8.80 10.00 -10.80
N ILE A 39 -8.07 11.12 -10.90
CA ILE A 39 -6.76 11.28 -10.27
C ILE A 39 -6.89 11.18 -8.75
N THR A 40 -7.81 11.94 -8.15
CA THR A 40 -8.00 11.93 -6.69
C THR A 40 -8.40 10.55 -6.17
N GLY A 41 -9.30 9.85 -6.86
CA GLY A 41 -9.69 8.48 -6.52
C GLY A 41 -8.52 7.50 -6.60
N SER A 42 -7.68 7.63 -7.64
CA SER A 42 -6.50 6.78 -7.83
C SER A 42 -5.46 6.98 -6.73
N ILE A 43 -5.26 8.22 -6.26
CA ILE A 43 -4.35 8.53 -5.14
C ILE A 43 -4.85 7.89 -3.85
N GLY A 44 -6.15 7.97 -3.57
CA GLY A 44 -6.76 7.34 -2.40
C GLY A 44 -6.54 5.83 -2.39
N SER A 45 -6.87 5.16 -3.50
CA SER A 45 -6.66 3.72 -3.64
C SER A 45 -5.19 3.31 -3.50
N THR A 46 -4.27 4.10 -4.06
CA THR A 46 -2.82 3.85 -3.93
C THR A 46 -2.36 3.93 -2.49
N ARG A 47 -2.81 4.95 -1.74
CA ARG A 47 -2.45 5.11 -0.32
C ARG A 47 -2.95 3.94 0.51
N ASP A 48 -4.18 3.51 0.28
CA ASP A 48 -4.78 2.40 1.03
C ASP A 48 -4.05 1.08 0.75
N ARG A 49 -3.63 0.86 -0.50
CA ARG A 49 -2.78 -0.28 -0.87
C ARG A 49 -1.43 -0.24 -0.15
N ILE A 50 -0.76 0.92 -0.11
CA ILE A 50 0.52 1.08 0.60
C ILE A 50 0.35 0.78 2.09
N ILE A 51 -0.73 1.28 2.72
CA ILE A 51 -1.02 0.99 4.14
C ILE A 51 -1.17 -0.52 4.33
N MET A 52 -1.92 -1.20 3.48
CA MET A 52 -2.10 -2.66 3.59
C MET A 52 -0.79 -3.43 3.43
N GLU A 53 0.05 -3.07 2.45
CA GLU A 53 1.37 -3.67 2.26
C GLU A 53 2.28 -3.43 3.49
N CYS A 54 2.24 -2.23 4.08
CA CYS A 54 2.94 -1.92 5.32
C CYS A 54 2.44 -2.77 6.51
N LEU A 55 1.12 -2.99 6.63
CA LEU A 55 0.55 -3.83 7.68
C LEU A 55 1.00 -5.30 7.55
N VAL A 56 1.01 -5.83 6.33
CA VAL A 56 1.49 -7.18 6.04
C VAL A 56 2.98 -7.30 6.39
N ASN A 57 3.81 -6.34 5.96
CA ASN A 57 5.24 -6.38 6.24
C ASN A 57 5.53 -6.24 7.75
N ALA A 58 4.79 -5.37 8.44
CA ALA A 58 4.88 -5.21 9.89
C ALA A 58 4.52 -6.51 10.64
N ALA A 59 3.45 -7.18 10.23
CA ALA A 59 3.03 -8.45 10.82
C ALA A 59 4.06 -9.56 10.61
N ASN A 60 4.58 -9.72 9.39
CA ASN A 60 5.65 -10.67 9.09
C ASN A 60 6.91 -10.37 9.91
N SER A 61 7.35 -9.11 9.93
CA SER A 61 8.51 -8.70 10.73
C SER A 61 8.33 -8.97 12.23
N ALA A 62 7.12 -8.82 12.75
CA ALA A 62 6.81 -9.13 14.13
C ALA A 62 6.84 -10.64 14.42
N ILE A 63 6.38 -11.48 13.48
CA ILE A 63 6.51 -12.94 13.57
C ILE A 63 7.99 -13.35 13.57
N GLU A 64 8.81 -12.79 12.67
CA GLU A 64 10.26 -13.10 12.65
C GLU A 64 10.97 -12.66 13.92
N ALA A 65 10.66 -11.46 14.43
CA ALA A 65 11.18 -11.02 15.72
C ALA A 65 10.72 -11.93 16.87
N CYS A 66 9.47 -12.43 16.78
CA CYS A 66 8.92 -13.37 17.74
C CYS A 66 9.63 -14.73 17.71
N ARG A 67 10.05 -15.21 16.53
CA ARG A 67 10.93 -16.39 16.41
C ARG A 67 12.24 -16.18 17.18
N ALA A 68 12.84 -14.99 17.07
CA ALA A 68 13.99 -14.59 17.86
C ALA A 68 13.67 -14.32 19.36
N GLY A 69 12.39 -14.31 19.77
CA GLY A 69 11.95 -14.14 21.16
C GLY A 69 11.80 -12.69 21.58
N ILE A 70 11.77 -11.79 20.60
CA ILE A 70 11.67 -10.35 20.79
C ILE A 70 10.23 -9.93 20.55
N ASP A 71 9.68 -9.21 21.52
CA ASP A 71 8.34 -8.67 21.41
C ASP A 71 8.33 -7.26 20.78
N LEU A 72 8.11 -7.18 19.46
CA LEU A 72 7.85 -5.90 18.79
C LEU A 72 6.43 -5.39 19.05
N ASN A 73 6.32 -4.11 19.44
CA ASN A 73 5.05 -3.41 19.66
C ASN A 73 4.76 -2.37 18.57
N THR A 74 5.79 -1.88 17.88
CA THR A 74 5.65 -0.90 16.80
C THR A 74 6.56 -1.26 15.63
N TYR A 75 6.13 -0.89 14.42
CA TYR A 75 6.90 -1.06 13.21
C TYR A 75 6.75 0.18 12.33
N ARG A 76 7.86 0.73 11.85
CA ARG A 76 7.86 1.92 11.01
C ARG A 76 8.01 1.55 9.55
N CYS A 77 6.98 1.86 8.76
CA CYS A 77 6.95 1.66 7.32
C CYS A 77 6.87 3.01 6.62
N GLY A 78 8.01 3.54 6.17
CA GLY A 78 8.10 4.91 5.67
C GLY A 78 7.65 5.92 6.75
N ASN A 79 6.57 6.65 6.46
CA ASN A 79 5.99 7.63 7.38
C ASN A 79 4.83 7.07 8.24
N PHE A 80 4.51 5.78 8.12
CA PHE A 80 3.46 5.13 8.89
C PHE A 80 4.08 4.43 10.11
N ASN A 81 3.54 4.70 11.29
CA ASN A 81 3.89 4.00 12.51
C ASN A 81 2.78 2.99 12.84
N ILE A 82 3.06 1.71 12.56
CA ILE A 82 2.11 0.61 12.70
C ILE A 82 2.18 0.09 14.13
N ASN A 83 1.01 -0.06 14.76
CA ASN A 83 0.91 -0.66 16.08
C ASN A 83 0.71 -2.17 15.97
N LEU A 84 1.46 -2.93 16.74
CA LEU A 84 1.49 -4.39 16.72
C LEU A 84 0.98 -4.92 18.06
N SER A 85 0.03 -5.85 18.00
CA SER A 85 -0.47 -6.59 19.15
C SER A 85 -0.36 -8.09 18.89
N LYS A 86 -0.08 -8.87 19.94
CA LYS A 86 0.09 -10.32 19.87
C LYS A 86 -0.78 -11.01 20.91
N ASN A 87 -1.20 -12.25 20.61
CA ASN A 87 -1.93 -13.08 21.57
C ASN A 87 -1.02 -13.76 22.61
N GLN A 88 0.28 -13.83 22.36
CA GLN A 88 1.28 -14.51 23.18
C GLN A 88 2.53 -13.63 23.30
N ILE A 89 3.24 -13.76 24.42
CA ILE A 89 4.55 -13.13 24.65
C ILE A 89 5.60 -14.05 24.03
N CYS A 90 6.36 -13.53 23.06
CA CYS A 90 7.33 -14.31 22.29
C CYS A 90 8.45 -14.88 23.16
N ALA A 91 8.85 -14.15 24.20
CA ALA A 91 9.84 -14.60 25.16
C ALA A 91 9.42 -15.84 25.98
N ASN A 92 8.11 -16.08 26.12
CA ASN A 92 7.59 -17.25 26.87
C ASN A 92 7.60 -18.54 26.03
N ILE A 93 7.82 -18.43 24.72
CA ILE A 93 8.12 -19.60 23.90
C ILE A 93 9.58 -19.92 24.21
N THR A 94 9.81 -20.88 25.09
CA THR A 94 11.15 -21.32 25.46
C THR A 94 11.55 -22.55 24.66
N PRO A 95 12.82 -22.66 24.24
CA PRO A 95 13.31 -23.89 23.64
C PRO A 95 13.15 -25.06 24.64
N PRO A 96 12.87 -26.28 24.15
CA PRO A 96 12.79 -27.46 25.01
C PRO A 96 14.17 -27.83 25.56
N SER A 97 14.19 -28.59 26.66
CA SER A 97 15.43 -29.07 27.29
C SER A 97 16.13 -30.19 26.50
N SER A 98 15.38 -30.87 25.63
CA SER A 98 15.85 -31.93 24.75
C SER A 98 16.30 -31.37 23.41
N PHE A 99 17.49 -31.78 22.96
CA PHE A 99 18.10 -31.34 21.69
C PHE A 99 17.27 -31.72 20.44
N TRP A 100 16.66 -32.91 20.46
CA TRP A 100 15.88 -33.43 19.32
C TRP A 100 14.40 -33.02 19.37
N ASP A 101 14.06 -32.03 20.18
CA ASP A 101 12.68 -31.63 20.43
C ASP A 101 12.45 -30.17 20.01
N ALA A 102 11.18 -29.82 19.78
CA ALA A 102 10.77 -28.48 19.39
C ALA A 102 9.52 -28.04 20.15
N THR A 103 9.60 -26.88 20.79
CA THR A 103 8.42 -26.23 21.37
C THR A 103 7.81 -25.31 20.32
N CYS A 104 6.68 -25.73 19.76
CA CYS A 104 5.92 -24.92 18.81
C CYS A 104 4.68 -24.29 19.47
N ARG A 105 4.39 -23.04 19.11
CA ARG A 105 3.20 -22.29 19.53
C ARG A 105 2.66 -21.48 18.36
N GLU A 106 1.34 -21.48 18.22
CA GLU A 106 0.67 -20.57 17.30
C GLU A 106 0.68 -19.15 17.87
N VAL A 107 1.25 -18.22 17.12
CA VAL A 107 1.29 -16.81 17.47
C VAL A 107 0.48 -16.05 16.45
N THR A 108 -0.48 -15.26 16.93
CA THR A 108 -1.25 -14.35 16.09
C THR A 108 -0.79 -12.92 16.34
N VAL A 109 -0.28 -12.28 15.30
CA VAL A 109 0.05 -10.85 15.28
C VAL A 109 -1.09 -10.09 14.61
N THR A 110 -1.54 -9.03 15.25
CA THR A 110 -2.48 -8.05 14.70
C THR A 110 -1.73 -6.73 14.50
N ALA A 111 -1.51 -6.35 13.25
CA ALA A 111 -0.98 -5.05 12.85
C ALA A 111 -2.14 -4.08 12.63
N THR A 112 -2.04 -2.86 13.17
CA THR A 112 -3.11 -1.86 13.14
C THR A 112 -2.56 -0.48 12.80
N TYR A 113 -3.30 0.23 11.95
CA TYR A 113 -3.03 1.63 11.62
C TYR A 113 -4.33 2.35 11.27
N GLY A 114 -4.78 3.23 12.16
CA GLY A 114 -6.09 3.89 12.04
C GLY A 114 -7.22 2.86 11.99
N ASN A 115 -7.97 2.84 10.89
CA ASN A 115 -9.07 1.89 10.66
C ASN A 115 -8.63 0.61 9.92
N TYR A 116 -7.37 0.52 9.49
CA TYR A 116 -6.87 -0.65 8.77
C TYR A 116 -6.23 -1.62 9.76
N GLN A 117 -6.54 -2.90 9.59
CA GLN A 117 -5.89 -3.96 10.35
C GLN A 117 -5.53 -5.13 9.44
N HIS A 118 -4.44 -5.81 9.80
CA HIS A 118 -4.06 -7.08 9.22
C HIS A 118 -3.73 -8.05 10.35
N ARG A 119 -4.21 -9.29 10.21
CA ARG A 119 -3.96 -10.36 11.16
C ARG A 119 -3.20 -11.47 10.44
N LEU A 120 -2.09 -11.87 11.04
CA LEU A 120 -1.26 -12.97 10.57
C LEU A 120 -1.10 -13.95 11.73
N THR A 121 -1.37 -15.21 11.46
CA THR A 121 -1.15 -16.30 12.41
C THR A 121 -0.11 -17.23 11.80
N ASP A 122 0.91 -17.54 12.59
CA ASP A 122 1.98 -18.46 12.17
C ASP A 122 2.38 -19.37 13.34
N LEU A 123 2.92 -20.53 13.00
CA LEU A 123 3.48 -21.47 13.95
C LEU A 123 4.96 -21.12 14.18
N ILE A 124 5.27 -20.73 15.41
CA ILE A 124 6.64 -20.40 15.83
C ILE A 124 7.17 -21.56 16.64
N CYS A 125 8.27 -22.14 16.16
CA CYS A 125 8.97 -23.24 16.80
C CYS A 125 10.32 -22.79 17.33
N ARG A 126 10.65 -23.23 18.54
CA ARG A 126 12.00 -23.13 19.10
C ARG A 126 12.58 -24.50 19.33
N PHE A 127 13.83 -24.65 18.93
CA PHE A 127 14.58 -25.87 19.01
C PHE A 127 15.55 -25.77 20.19
N GLY A 128 15.85 -26.89 20.84
CA GLY A 128 16.84 -26.93 21.91
C GLY A 128 18.23 -26.66 21.34
N ASP A 129 18.90 -25.59 21.81
CA ASP A 129 20.29 -25.30 21.47
C ASP A 129 21.23 -25.74 22.60
N GLU A 130 22.41 -26.21 22.23
CA GLU A 130 23.53 -26.40 23.14
C GLU A 130 24.16 -25.04 23.45
N ASN A 131 24.09 -24.63 24.73
CA ASN A 131 24.77 -23.43 25.23
C ASN A 131 26.24 -23.46 24.78
N PHE A 132 26.64 -22.52 23.93
CA PHE A 132 28.05 -22.17 23.73
C PHE A 132 28.54 -21.30 24.91
#